data_AF-A0A4U1C480-F1
#
_entry.id   AF-A0A4U1C480-F1
#
_cell.length_a   1.000
_cell.length_b   1.000
_cell.length_c   1.000
_cell.angle_alpha   90.00
_cell.angle_beta   90.00
_cell.angle_gamma   90.00
#
_symmetry.space_group_name_H-M   'P 1'
#
loop_
_entity.id
_entity.type
_entity.pdbx_description
1 polymer ?
#
loop_
_entity_poly.entity_id
_entity_poly.type
_entity_poly.pdbx_seq_one_letter_code
_entity_poly.pdbx_strand_id
1 'polypeptide(L)'
;MIFPLLGFSDPLIAKMEEHMKNDDPAFKLYDETKASRGQVDITLHFKQSGQSDYYYLNRLEAVHNQLKPLEEGQKYMVITKTEEGKNIVKKLENVAEAIDFFKQQKGNSELAVGKDAANKSMLANMEEGKINYVSRDFKREFYSPPLPQTFWLDHGKGFSKEQAANLVQGRSVYRDDLLSREGTPYKAWMQLDTEKERDRQNNLTFRQFTDAYGYDVKVYISEKLTM
;
A
#
# COMPACT_ATOMS: atom_id res chain seq x y z
N MET A 1 19.54 11.44 8.24
CA MET A 1 18.18 10.85 8.24
C MET A 1 17.82 10.50 6.80
N ILE A 2 17.61 9.22 6.48
CA ILE A 2 17.37 8.73 5.09
C ILE A 2 15.92 9.01 4.62
N PHE A 3 15.02 9.30 5.55
CA PHE A 3 13.58 9.37 5.30
C PHE A 3 13.10 10.52 4.40
N PRO A 4 13.63 11.76 4.51
CA PRO A 4 13.30 12.83 3.55
C PRO A 4 13.72 12.50 2.11
N LEU A 5 14.78 11.70 1.93
CA LEU A 5 15.27 11.28 0.61
C LEU A 5 14.33 10.28 -0.08
N LEU A 6 13.41 9.65 0.68
CA LEU A 6 12.43 8.70 0.15
C LEU A 6 11.08 9.35 -0.22
N GLY A 7 10.97 10.67 -0.11
CA GLY A 7 9.79 11.43 -0.55
C GLY A 7 8.66 11.52 0.49
N PHE A 8 8.93 11.24 1.76
CA PHE A 8 7.93 11.28 2.82
C PHE A 8 7.77 12.66 3.46
N SER A 9 6.55 12.99 3.86
CA SER A 9 6.17 14.31 4.38
C SER A 9 6.53 14.51 5.86
N ASP A 10 6.70 15.78 6.28
CA ASP A 10 6.99 16.13 7.68
C ASP A 10 5.95 15.58 8.68
N PRO A 11 4.62 15.61 8.40
CA PRO A 11 3.64 14.98 9.29
C PRO A 11 3.84 13.47 9.45
N LEU A 12 4.31 12.78 8.41
CA LEU A 12 4.61 11.35 8.48
C LEU A 12 5.85 11.09 9.35
N ILE A 13 6.87 11.94 9.22
CA ILE A 13 8.07 11.90 10.07
C ILE A 13 7.68 12.10 11.54
N ALA A 14 6.82 13.08 11.84
CA ALA A 14 6.39 13.33 13.21
C ALA A 14 5.68 12.11 13.84
N LYS A 15 4.79 11.44 13.08
CA LYS A 15 4.14 10.19 13.53
C LYS A 15 5.15 9.06 13.75
N MET A 16 6.16 8.95 12.88
CA MET A 16 7.26 7.99 13.04
C MET A 16 8.01 8.22 14.36
N GLU A 17 8.39 9.47 14.64
CA GLU A 17 9.09 9.85 15.86
C GLU A 17 8.25 9.59 17.11
N GLU A 18 6.93 9.76 17.04
CA GLU A 18 6.02 9.43 18.14
C GLU A 18 6.07 7.94 18.49
N HIS A 19 5.96 7.05 17.50
CA HIS A 19 6.09 5.61 17.71
C HIS A 19 7.46 5.23 18.29
N MET A 20 8.54 5.84 17.79
CA MET A 20 9.89 5.61 18.31
C MET A 20 10.03 6.06 19.77
N LYS A 21 9.45 7.20 20.14
CA LYS A 21 9.45 7.70 21.54
C LYS A 21 8.64 6.82 22.48
N ASN A 22 7.65 6.09 21.95
CA ASN A 22 6.82 5.16 22.71
C ASN A 22 7.42 3.74 22.77
N ASP A 23 8.62 3.53 22.22
CA ASP A 23 9.31 2.23 22.15
C ASP A 23 8.46 1.12 21.48
N ASP A 24 7.64 1.48 20.48
CA ASP A 24 6.81 0.52 19.76
C ASP A 24 7.70 -0.39 18.87
N PRO A 25 7.87 -1.69 19.19
CA PRO A 25 8.89 -2.53 18.56
C PRO A 25 8.66 -2.77 17.05
N ALA A 26 7.42 -2.61 16.60
CA ALA A 26 7.04 -2.60 15.19
C ALA A 26 5.76 -1.77 15.01
N PHE A 27 5.71 -0.95 13.96
CA PHE A 27 4.56 -0.12 13.64
C PHE A 27 4.44 0.11 12.14
N LYS A 28 3.27 0.58 11.72
CA LYS A 28 3.00 0.94 10.33
C LYS A 28 2.69 2.43 10.23
N LEU A 29 3.17 3.05 9.17
CA LEU A 29 2.74 4.37 8.75
C LEU A 29 2.07 4.29 7.38
N TYR A 30 1.13 5.19 7.13
CA TYR A 30 0.33 5.21 5.92
C TYR A 30 0.50 6.54 5.21
N ASP A 31 0.62 6.45 3.90
CA ASP A 31 0.76 7.59 3.00
C ASP A 31 0.02 7.26 1.70
N GLU A 32 -0.19 8.25 0.86
CA GLU A 32 -0.86 8.08 -0.42
C GLU A 32 -0.17 8.93 -1.50
N THR A 33 -0.41 8.55 -2.75
CA THR A 33 -0.02 9.39 -3.89
C THR A 33 -1.08 9.35 -4.97
N LYS A 34 -1.17 10.46 -5.72
CA LYS A 34 -2.13 10.59 -6.81
C LYS A 34 -1.79 9.60 -7.91
N ALA A 35 -2.80 8.85 -8.36
CA ALA A 35 -2.70 7.99 -9.52
C ALA A 35 -3.39 8.63 -10.73
N SER A 36 -3.12 8.09 -11.91
CA SER A 36 -3.88 8.43 -13.13
C SER A 36 -5.38 8.18 -12.96
N ARG A 37 -5.73 7.14 -12.19
CA ARG A 37 -7.09 6.81 -11.77
C ARG A 37 -7.06 6.35 -10.32
N GLY A 38 -7.89 6.96 -9.47
CA GLY A 38 -7.91 6.68 -8.02
C GLY A 38 -6.65 7.19 -7.33
N GLN A 39 -6.05 6.36 -6.49
CA GLN A 39 -4.81 6.66 -5.76
C GLN A 39 -3.91 5.43 -5.63
N VAL A 40 -2.65 5.65 -5.24
CA VAL A 40 -1.81 4.57 -4.74
C VAL A 40 -1.71 4.70 -3.22
N ASP A 41 -2.19 3.69 -2.51
CA ASP A 41 -2.06 3.57 -1.07
C ASP A 41 -0.66 3.01 -0.77
N ILE A 42 0.06 3.65 0.16
CA ILE A 42 1.41 3.28 0.57
C ILE A 42 1.38 2.91 2.05
N THR A 43 1.92 1.73 2.38
CA THR A 43 2.10 1.28 3.76
C THR A 43 3.58 1.04 4.05
N LEU A 44 4.10 1.72 5.07
CA LEU A 44 5.49 1.66 5.51
C LEU A 44 5.58 0.81 6.77
N HIS A 45 6.32 -0.28 6.73
CA HIS A 45 6.45 -1.20 7.86
C HIS A 45 7.79 -0.98 8.56
N PHE A 46 7.73 -0.43 9.78
CA PHE A 46 8.90 -0.18 10.61
C PHE A 46 9.10 -1.28 11.64
N LYS A 47 10.36 -1.47 12.02
CA LYS A 47 10.73 -2.40 13.09
C LYS A 47 11.96 -1.88 13.84
N GLN A 48 11.98 -2.08 15.15
CA GLN A 48 13.18 -1.88 15.97
C GLN A 48 14.19 -3.00 15.71
N SER A 49 15.47 -2.66 15.74
CA SER A 49 16.55 -3.64 15.73
C SER A 49 16.44 -4.55 16.96
N GLY A 50 16.69 -5.84 16.78
CA GLY A 50 16.80 -6.77 17.92
C GLY A 50 18.10 -6.59 18.72
N GLN A 51 19.03 -5.76 18.24
CA GLN A 51 20.39 -5.60 18.77
C GLN A 51 20.71 -4.16 19.18
N SER A 52 19.82 -3.21 18.91
CA SER A 52 20.01 -1.79 19.22
C SER A 52 18.65 -1.08 19.35
N ASP A 53 18.67 0.16 19.81
CA ASP A 53 17.51 1.06 19.85
C ASP A 53 17.12 1.63 18.47
N TYR A 54 17.92 1.37 17.44
CA TYR A 54 17.66 1.85 16.09
C TYR A 54 16.42 1.21 15.46
N TYR A 55 15.70 2.02 14.70
CA TYR A 55 14.56 1.61 13.88
C TYR A 55 14.93 1.64 12.41
N TYR A 56 14.34 0.73 11.64
CA TYR A 56 14.49 0.69 10.20
C TYR A 56 13.13 0.49 9.52
N LEU A 57 13.02 1.05 8.32
CA LEU A 57 11.94 0.76 7.40
C LEU A 57 12.24 -0.59 6.74
N ASN A 58 11.53 -1.63 7.14
CA ASN A 58 11.73 -3.00 6.70
C ASN A 58 11.22 -3.23 5.28
N ARG A 59 10.01 -2.73 4.99
CA ARG A 59 9.39 -2.84 3.66
C ARG A 59 8.40 -1.71 3.42
N LEU A 60 8.20 -1.43 2.15
CA LEU A 60 7.15 -0.57 1.62
C LEU A 60 6.16 -1.45 0.84
N GLU A 61 4.87 -1.29 1.09
CA GLU A 61 3.81 -1.90 0.28
C GLU A 61 3.09 -0.79 -0.48
N ALA A 62 2.87 -1.00 -1.78
CA ALA A 62 2.06 -0.10 -2.60
C ALA A 62 0.88 -0.85 -3.21
N VAL A 63 -0.28 -0.21 -3.23
CA VAL A 63 -1.53 -0.76 -3.77
C VAL A 63 -2.14 0.28 -4.70
N HIS A 64 -2.35 -0.06 -5.98
CA HIS A 64 -3.11 0.81 -6.88
C HIS A 64 -4.61 0.64 -6.63
N ASN A 65 -5.18 1.59 -5.90
CA ASN A 65 -6.59 1.63 -5.56
C ASN A 65 -7.35 2.51 -6.55
N GLN A 66 -8.36 1.94 -7.20
CA GLN A 66 -9.15 2.65 -8.22
C GLN A 66 -10.44 3.27 -7.68
N LEU A 67 -10.71 3.16 -6.38
CA LEU A 67 -11.80 3.86 -5.73
C LEU A 67 -11.58 5.37 -5.75
N LYS A 68 -12.66 6.13 -5.53
CA LYS A 68 -12.55 7.56 -5.28
C LYS A 68 -11.70 7.74 -4.00
N PRO A 69 -10.66 8.58 -4.04
CA PRO A 69 -9.91 8.98 -2.85
C PRO A 69 -10.83 9.42 -1.72
N LEU A 70 -10.41 9.15 -0.49
CA LEU A 70 -11.09 9.68 0.69
C LEU A 70 -11.04 11.21 0.67
N GLU A 71 -12.14 11.84 1.07
CA GLU A 71 -12.14 13.30 1.25
C GLU A 71 -11.37 13.67 2.52
N GLU A 72 -10.91 14.92 2.61
CA GLU A 72 -10.11 15.37 3.75
C GLU A 72 -10.83 15.10 5.09
N GLY A 73 -10.12 14.41 5.98
CA GLY A 73 -10.61 14.00 7.30
C GLY A 73 -11.49 12.75 7.31
N GLN A 74 -11.83 12.17 6.16
CA GLN A 74 -12.50 10.86 6.12
C GLN A 74 -11.52 9.74 6.44
N LYS A 75 -12.04 8.69 7.10
CA LYS A 75 -11.34 7.43 7.33
C LYS A 75 -12.28 6.25 7.10
N TYR A 76 -11.70 5.08 6.87
CA TYR A 76 -12.45 3.85 7.01
C TYR A 76 -12.70 3.57 8.49
N MET A 77 -13.86 3.02 8.80
CA MET A 77 -14.28 2.68 10.14
C MET A 77 -14.93 1.31 10.14
N VAL A 78 -14.52 0.46 11.07
CA VAL A 78 -15.27 -0.74 11.42
C VAL A 78 -15.90 -0.53 12.77
N ILE A 79 -17.23 -0.57 12.79
CA ILE A 79 -18.05 -0.31 13.96
C ILE A 79 -18.64 -1.65 14.39
N THR A 80 -18.15 -2.21 15.50
CA THR A 80 -18.61 -3.48 16.05
C THR A 80 -19.54 -3.23 17.22
N LYS A 81 -20.73 -3.83 17.19
CA LYS A 81 -21.70 -3.78 18.29
C LYS A 81 -21.33 -4.83 19.34
N THR A 82 -21.20 -4.42 20.60
CA THR A 82 -21.02 -5.33 21.72
C THR A 82 -22.35 -5.88 22.20
N GLU A 83 -22.31 -6.96 23.00
CA GLU A 83 -23.49 -7.55 23.64
C GLU A 83 -24.22 -6.57 24.56
N GLU A 84 -23.52 -5.58 25.11
CA GLU A 84 -24.08 -4.49 25.92
C GLU A 84 -24.73 -3.36 25.09
N GLY A 85 -24.78 -3.50 23.76
CA GLY A 85 -25.32 -2.48 22.85
C GLY A 85 -24.41 -1.26 22.64
N LYS A 86 -23.16 -1.29 23.13
CA LYS A 86 -22.16 -0.23 22.88
C LYS A 86 -21.45 -0.48 21.55
N ASN A 87 -21.03 0.60 20.89
CA ASN A 87 -20.27 0.53 19.65
C ASN A 87 -18.77 0.68 19.93
N ILE A 88 -17.96 -0.24 19.42
CA ILE A 88 -16.51 -0.11 19.34
C ILE A 88 -16.16 0.32 17.92
N VAL A 89 -15.49 1.47 17.78
CA VAL A 89 -15.12 2.02 16.47
C VAL A 89 -13.61 1.87 16.27
N LYS A 90 -13.20 1.04 15.31
CA LYS A 90 -11.82 0.98 14.84
C LYS A 90 -11.67 1.83 13.58
N LYS A 91 -10.87 2.90 13.65
CA LYS A 91 -10.48 3.72 12.50
C LYS A 91 -9.30 3.08 11.76
N LEU A 92 -9.33 3.09 10.45
CA LEU A 92 -8.33 2.50 9.55
C LEU A 92 -8.02 3.50 8.42
N GLU A 93 -6.75 3.59 8.04
CA GLU A 93 -6.28 4.59 7.07
C GLU A 93 -6.43 4.10 5.62
N ASN A 94 -6.40 2.78 5.37
CA ASN A 94 -6.52 2.22 4.03
C ASN A 94 -7.65 1.19 3.92
N VAL A 95 -8.11 0.98 2.69
CA VAL A 95 -9.27 0.13 2.39
C VAL A 95 -9.00 -1.35 2.63
N ALA A 96 -7.80 -1.82 2.32
CA ALA A 96 -7.45 -3.23 2.40
C ALA A 96 -7.49 -3.73 3.84
N GLU A 97 -6.83 -3.00 4.76
CA GLU A 97 -6.87 -3.31 6.18
C GLU A 97 -8.28 -3.17 6.76
N ALA A 98 -9.08 -2.23 6.24
CA ALA A 98 -10.46 -2.08 6.69
C ALA A 98 -11.35 -3.25 6.27
N ILE A 99 -11.20 -3.72 5.03
CA ILE A 99 -11.89 -4.92 4.53
C ILE A 99 -11.44 -6.15 5.33
N ASP A 100 -10.13 -6.32 5.53
CA ASP A 100 -9.57 -7.46 6.25
C ASP A 100 -10.05 -7.50 7.71
N PHE A 101 -9.96 -6.36 8.42
CA PHE A 101 -10.42 -6.26 9.80
C PHE A 101 -11.94 -6.48 9.90
N PHE A 102 -12.73 -5.95 8.97
CA PHE A 102 -14.17 -6.19 8.90
C PHE A 102 -14.50 -7.67 8.67
N LYS A 103 -13.81 -8.34 7.74
CA LYS A 103 -14.04 -9.77 7.45
C LYS A 103 -13.64 -10.69 8.60
N GLN A 104 -12.77 -10.25 9.51
CA GLN A 104 -12.39 -10.99 10.71
C GLN A 104 -13.42 -10.86 11.86
N GLN A 105 -14.39 -9.95 11.74
CA GLN A 105 -15.44 -9.80 12.75
C GLN A 105 -16.34 -11.04 12.78
N LYS A 106 -16.86 -11.35 13.97
CA LYS A 106 -17.74 -12.52 14.20
C LYS A 106 -19.15 -12.14 14.64
N GLY A 107 -19.38 -10.86 14.89
CA GLY A 107 -20.64 -10.32 15.42
C GLY A 107 -21.27 -9.32 14.46
N ASN A 108 -22.13 -8.46 15.01
CA ASN A 108 -22.76 -7.40 14.24
C ASN A 108 -21.75 -6.27 14.03
N SER A 109 -21.38 -6.03 12.78
CA SER A 109 -20.37 -5.05 12.41
C SER A 109 -20.75 -4.29 11.15
N GLU A 110 -20.37 -3.02 11.11
CA GLU A 110 -20.54 -2.14 9.95
C GLU A 110 -19.16 -1.66 9.48
N LEU A 111 -18.85 -1.81 8.20
CA LEU A 111 -17.74 -1.13 7.55
C LEU A 111 -18.29 0.13 6.88
N ALA A 112 -17.72 1.28 7.22
CA ALA A 112 -18.15 2.58 6.74
C ALA A 112 -16.97 3.48 6.40
N VAL A 113 -17.27 4.55 5.67
CA VAL A 113 -16.35 5.65 5.40
C VAL A 113 -16.97 6.95 5.88
N GLY A 114 -16.20 7.80 6.56
CA GLY A 114 -16.72 9.06 7.09
C GLY A 114 -15.72 9.79 7.97
N LYS A 115 -16.09 11.00 8.41
CA LYS A 115 -15.27 11.79 9.36
C LYS A 115 -15.37 11.24 10.78
N ASP A 116 -16.54 10.71 11.13
CA ASP A 116 -16.85 10.12 12.42
C ASP A 116 -18.06 9.18 12.32
N ALA A 117 -18.44 8.53 13.43
CA ALA A 117 -19.52 7.56 13.46
C ALA A 117 -20.92 8.16 13.20
N ALA A 118 -21.10 9.47 13.36
CA ALA A 118 -22.35 10.17 13.04
C ALA A 118 -22.39 10.61 11.56
N ASN A 119 -21.25 10.99 10.99
CA ASN A 119 -21.07 11.48 9.63
C ASN A 119 -20.39 10.42 8.75
N LYS A 120 -21.08 9.30 8.52
CA LYS A 120 -20.57 8.14 7.79
C LYS A 120 -21.52 7.65 6.69
N SER A 121 -20.93 7.02 5.67
CA SER A 121 -21.60 6.24 4.65
C SER A 121 -21.24 4.76 4.81
N MET A 122 -22.24 3.89 4.93
CA MET A 122 -22.05 2.45 5.07
C MET A 122 -21.59 1.81 3.76
N LEU A 123 -20.49 1.06 3.82
CA LEU A 123 -19.90 0.34 2.70
C LEU A 123 -20.25 -1.15 2.74
N ALA A 124 -20.26 -1.77 3.92
CA ALA A 124 -20.69 -3.15 4.11
C ALA A 124 -21.27 -3.36 5.52
N ASN A 125 -22.13 -4.36 5.67
CA ASN A 125 -22.72 -4.75 6.94
C ASN A 125 -22.63 -6.27 7.14
N MET A 126 -22.47 -6.64 8.41
CA MET A 126 -22.37 -8.00 8.89
C MET A 126 -23.35 -8.17 10.06
N GLU A 127 -24.12 -9.25 10.02
CA GLU A 127 -25.01 -9.69 11.10
C GLU A 127 -24.66 -11.12 11.48
N GLU A 128 -24.46 -11.36 12.78
CA GLU A 128 -24.10 -12.68 13.32
C GLU A 128 -22.92 -13.33 12.57
N GLY A 129 -21.91 -12.53 12.23
CA GLY A 129 -20.73 -12.98 11.50
C GLY A 129 -20.93 -13.20 9.99
N LYS A 130 -22.14 -12.97 9.46
CA LYS A 130 -22.47 -13.12 8.04
C LYS A 130 -22.60 -11.77 7.37
N ILE A 131 -21.86 -11.57 6.28
CA ILE A 131 -21.95 -10.37 5.47
C ILE A 131 -23.30 -10.37 4.75
N ASN A 132 -24.21 -9.47 5.11
CA ASN A 132 -25.55 -9.39 4.56
C ASN A 132 -25.72 -8.25 3.54
N TYR A 133 -24.78 -7.29 3.53
CA TYR A 133 -24.81 -6.16 2.61
C TYR A 133 -23.40 -5.69 2.24
N VAL A 134 -23.22 -5.34 0.98
CA VAL A 134 -22.08 -4.59 0.45
C VAL A 134 -22.62 -3.61 -0.57
N SER A 135 -22.28 -2.33 -0.43
CA SER A 135 -22.77 -1.26 -1.31
C SER A 135 -22.32 -1.51 -2.75
N ARG A 136 -23.18 -1.17 -3.71
CA ARG A 136 -22.97 -1.50 -5.13
C ARG A 136 -21.60 -1.04 -5.64
N ASP A 137 -21.23 0.20 -5.31
CA ASP A 137 -20.01 0.83 -5.81
C ASP A 137 -18.75 0.32 -5.07
N PHE A 138 -18.91 -0.36 -3.94
CA PHE A 138 -17.83 -0.96 -3.14
C PHE A 138 -17.66 -2.46 -3.39
N LYS A 139 -18.65 -3.16 -3.98
CA LYS A 139 -18.63 -4.62 -4.18
C LYS A 139 -17.35 -5.14 -4.82
N ARG A 140 -16.88 -4.48 -5.89
CA ARG A 140 -15.68 -4.91 -6.62
C ARG A 140 -14.46 -4.92 -5.69
N GLU A 141 -14.23 -3.81 -4.99
CA GLU A 141 -13.12 -3.68 -4.05
C GLU A 141 -13.24 -4.65 -2.88
N PHE A 142 -14.46 -4.83 -2.36
CA PHE A 142 -14.71 -5.67 -1.21
C PHE A 142 -14.40 -7.16 -1.48
N TYR A 143 -14.84 -7.68 -2.63
CA TYR A 143 -14.67 -9.09 -2.98
C TYR A 143 -13.37 -9.39 -3.73
N SER A 144 -12.76 -8.39 -4.36
CA SER A 144 -11.51 -8.52 -5.10
C SER A 144 -10.63 -7.29 -4.85
N PRO A 145 -10.15 -7.10 -3.61
CA PRO A 145 -9.31 -5.96 -3.28
C PRO A 145 -8.00 -6.02 -4.09
N PRO A 146 -7.48 -4.87 -4.54
CA PRO A 146 -6.18 -4.80 -5.20
C PRO A 146 -5.11 -5.34 -4.24
N LEU A 147 -4.30 -6.25 -4.75
CA LEU A 147 -3.26 -6.88 -3.96
C LEU A 147 -2.07 -5.93 -3.81
N PRO A 148 -1.49 -5.82 -2.61
CA PRO A 148 -0.27 -5.05 -2.41
C PRO A 148 0.89 -5.65 -3.22
N GLN A 149 1.76 -4.76 -3.70
CA GLN A 149 3.11 -5.12 -4.11
C GLN A 149 4.07 -4.70 -3.01
N THR A 150 4.82 -5.66 -2.48
CA THR A 150 5.88 -5.42 -1.52
C THR A 150 7.18 -5.03 -2.22
N PHE A 151 7.82 -3.99 -1.70
CA PHE A 151 9.13 -3.51 -2.05
C PHE A 151 10.00 -3.57 -0.80
N TRP A 152 10.98 -4.47 -0.82
CA TRP A 152 11.96 -4.58 0.24
C TRP A 152 12.99 -3.45 0.12
N LEU A 153 13.38 -2.90 1.26
CA LEU A 153 14.38 -1.85 1.37
C LEU A 153 15.58 -2.42 2.10
N ASP A 154 16.76 -2.23 1.52
CA ASP A 154 18.02 -2.69 2.10
C ASP A 154 18.90 -1.45 2.39
N HIS A 155 19.05 -1.08 3.66
CA HIS A 155 19.85 0.07 4.09
C HIS A 155 19.53 1.38 3.34
N GLY A 156 18.25 1.64 3.07
CA GLY A 156 17.80 2.83 2.33
C GLY A 156 17.93 2.71 0.81
N LYS A 157 18.40 1.57 0.30
CA LYS A 157 18.42 1.24 -1.13
C LYS A 157 17.20 0.39 -1.48
N GLY A 158 16.56 0.70 -2.60
CA GLY A 158 15.32 0.06 -3.01
C GLY A 158 14.48 1.02 -3.86
N PHE A 159 13.18 0.77 -3.93
CA PHE A 159 12.28 1.65 -4.68
C PHE A 159 11.79 2.79 -3.78
N SER A 160 11.85 4.04 -4.27
CA SER A 160 11.20 5.18 -3.61
C SER A 160 9.67 5.04 -3.64
N LYS A 161 8.98 5.89 -2.86
CA LYS A 161 7.51 5.98 -2.89
C LYS A 161 6.98 6.19 -4.32
N GLU A 162 7.58 7.12 -5.07
CA GLU A 162 7.19 7.47 -6.43
C GLU A 162 7.48 6.32 -7.40
N GLN A 163 8.61 5.64 -7.25
CA GLN A 163 8.94 4.49 -8.08
C GLN A 163 7.97 3.33 -7.82
N ALA A 164 7.70 3.01 -6.55
CA ALA A 164 6.71 2.00 -6.17
C ALA A 164 5.32 2.34 -6.75
N ALA A 165 4.89 3.59 -6.63
CA ALA A 165 3.62 4.06 -7.17
C ALA A 165 3.54 3.98 -8.70
N ASN A 166 4.63 4.27 -9.41
CA ASN A 166 4.69 4.11 -10.86
C ASN A 166 4.59 2.63 -11.25
N LEU A 167 5.31 1.75 -10.56
CA LEU A 167 5.33 0.31 -10.82
C LEU A 167 3.95 -0.34 -10.67
N VAL A 168 3.23 -0.06 -9.58
CA VAL A 168 1.88 -0.63 -9.37
C VAL A 168 0.82 -0.07 -10.33
N GLN A 169 1.09 1.08 -10.94
CA GLN A 169 0.29 1.62 -12.04
C GLN A 169 0.69 1.05 -13.41
N GLY A 170 1.62 0.08 -13.45
CA GLY A 170 2.09 -0.57 -14.67
C GLY A 170 3.13 0.23 -15.45
N ARG A 171 3.68 1.31 -14.88
CA ARG A 171 4.75 2.10 -15.51
C ARG A 171 6.12 1.48 -15.25
N SER A 172 7.04 1.72 -16.16
CA SER A 172 8.45 1.38 -15.96
C SER A 172 9.16 2.47 -15.16
N VAL A 173 10.13 2.06 -14.33
CA VAL A 173 10.98 3.00 -13.58
C VAL A 173 12.44 2.72 -13.87
N TYR A 174 13.22 3.78 -13.99
CA TYR A 174 14.67 3.66 -14.19
C TYR A 174 15.39 3.54 -12.85
N ARG A 175 16.39 2.66 -12.80
CA ARG A 175 17.30 2.49 -11.67
C ARG A 175 18.73 2.37 -12.16
N ASP A 176 19.65 3.03 -11.46
CA ASP A 176 21.10 3.04 -11.74
C ASP A 176 21.94 2.53 -10.56
N ASP A 177 21.29 1.99 -9.54
CA ASP A 177 21.86 1.51 -8.29
C ASP A 177 21.78 -0.02 -8.14
N LEU A 178 21.55 -0.74 -9.25
CA LEU A 178 21.38 -2.19 -9.25
C LEU A 178 22.74 -2.92 -9.26
N LEU A 179 22.78 -4.12 -8.66
CA LEU A 179 23.95 -4.99 -8.64
C LEU A 179 23.62 -6.36 -9.24
N SER A 180 24.49 -6.88 -10.10
CA SER A 180 24.37 -8.23 -10.63
C SER A 180 24.66 -9.26 -9.54
N ARG A 181 24.41 -10.55 -9.82
CA ARG A 181 24.80 -11.64 -8.90
C ARG A 181 26.31 -11.65 -8.60
N GLU A 182 27.12 -11.15 -9.53
CA GLU A 182 28.57 -11.04 -9.42
C GLU A 182 29.01 -9.73 -8.73
N GLY A 183 28.05 -8.90 -8.30
CA GLY A 183 28.32 -7.62 -7.64
C GLY A 183 28.65 -6.48 -8.60
N THR A 184 28.49 -6.66 -9.91
CA THR A 184 28.74 -5.62 -10.90
C THR A 184 27.59 -4.61 -10.92
N PRO A 185 27.87 -3.30 -10.73
CA PRO A 185 26.84 -2.27 -10.88
C PRO A 185 26.30 -2.19 -12.30
N TYR A 186 24.98 -2.04 -12.44
CA TYR A 186 24.33 -1.82 -13.73
C TYR A 186 23.08 -0.95 -13.59
N LYS A 187 22.56 -0.51 -14.73
CA LYS A 187 21.37 0.33 -14.84
C LYS A 187 20.31 -0.41 -15.64
N ALA A 188 19.05 -0.24 -15.27
CA ALA A 188 17.93 -0.88 -15.95
C ALA A 188 16.64 -0.09 -15.80
N TRP A 189 15.75 -0.26 -16.77
CA TRP A 189 14.33 -0.02 -16.57
C TRP A 189 13.67 -1.25 -15.97
N MET A 190 12.85 -1.04 -14.94
CA MET A 190 12.15 -2.06 -14.18
C MET A 190 10.63 -1.89 -14.38
N GLN A 191 9.91 -2.98 -14.62
CA GLN A 191 8.44 -2.99 -14.67
C GLN A 191 7.89 -4.24 -13.97
N LEU A 192 6.70 -4.18 -13.36
CA LEU A 192 6.05 -5.38 -12.84
C LEU A 192 5.61 -6.29 -13.99
N ASP A 193 5.88 -7.58 -13.84
CA ASP A 193 5.51 -8.62 -14.79
C ASP A 193 4.10 -9.12 -14.50
N THR A 194 3.09 -8.48 -15.09
CA THR A 194 1.68 -8.82 -14.91
C THR A 194 1.24 -10.03 -15.75
N GLU A 195 2.12 -10.57 -16.60
CA GLU A 195 1.84 -11.74 -17.44
C GLU A 195 2.17 -13.05 -16.72
N LYS A 196 2.95 -12.99 -15.63
CA LYS A 196 3.29 -14.14 -14.80
C LYS A 196 2.42 -14.22 -13.56
N GLU A 197 2.33 -15.43 -13.03
CA GLU A 197 1.73 -15.68 -11.72
C GLU A 197 2.52 -14.96 -10.61
N ARG A 198 1.81 -14.56 -9.56
CA ARG A 198 2.41 -14.01 -8.36
C ARG A 198 3.20 -15.09 -7.62
N ASP A 199 4.23 -14.68 -6.89
CA ASP A 199 5.01 -15.58 -6.05
C ASP A 199 4.24 -16.04 -4.81
N ARG A 200 4.91 -16.84 -3.96
CA ARG A 200 4.34 -17.37 -2.70
C ARG A 200 3.96 -16.28 -1.69
N GLN A 201 4.51 -15.08 -1.82
CA GLN A 201 4.22 -13.92 -0.98
C GLN A 201 3.19 -13.00 -1.66
N ASN A 202 2.52 -13.46 -2.73
CA ASN A 202 1.60 -12.70 -3.55
C ASN A 202 2.22 -11.46 -4.22
N ASN A 203 3.52 -11.46 -4.51
CA ASN A 203 4.18 -10.37 -5.24
C ASN A 203 4.32 -10.69 -6.73
N LEU A 204 4.23 -9.65 -7.57
CA LEU A 204 4.62 -9.76 -8.97
C LEU A 204 6.14 -9.74 -9.09
N THR A 205 6.64 -10.47 -10.08
CA THR A 205 8.07 -10.43 -10.46
C THR A 205 8.37 -9.18 -11.30
N PHE A 206 9.65 -8.89 -11.53
CA PHE A 206 10.07 -7.75 -12.33
C PHE A 206 10.59 -8.17 -13.72
N ARG A 207 10.16 -7.44 -14.75
CA ARG A 207 10.84 -7.37 -16.04
C ARG A 207 11.94 -6.31 -15.95
N GLN A 208 13.11 -6.63 -16.50
CA GLN A 208 14.26 -5.74 -16.54
C GLN A 208 14.65 -5.48 -18.00
N PHE A 209 14.92 -4.23 -18.33
CA PHE A 209 15.37 -3.82 -19.66
C PHE A 209 16.69 -3.06 -19.49
N THR A 210 17.77 -3.61 -20.06
CA THR A 210 19.13 -3.06 -20.00
C THR A 210 19.62 -2.71 -21.40
N ASP A 211 20.60 -1.79 -21.48
CA ASP A 211 21.18 -1.35 -22.76
C ASP A 211 21.93 -2.46 -23.52
N ALA A 212 22.34 -3.53 -22.82
CA ALA A 212 23.11 -4.64 -23.40
C ALA A 212 22.25 -5.60 -24.24
N TYR A 213 20.93 -5.63 -24.02
CA TYR A 213 20.00 -6.28 -24.93
C TYR A 213 19.63 -5.28 -26.00
N GLY A 214 19.82 -5.62 -27.28
CA GLY A 214 19.46 -4.82 -28.47
C GLY A 214 17.95 -4.58 -28.64
N TYR A 215 17.28 -4.19 -27.56
CA TYR A 215 15.91 -3.76 -27.48
C TYR A 215 15.90 -2.25 -27.70
N ASP A 216 15.40 -1.83 -28.87
CA ASP A 216 15.20 -0.42 -29.15
C ASP A 216 14.02 0.08 -28.31
N VAL A 217 14.33 0.58 -27.10
CA VAL A 217 13.39 1.08 -26.09
C VAL A 217 12.39 2.10 -26.69
N LYS A 218 12.75 2.76 -27.80
CA LYS A 218 11.89 3.69 -28.51
C LYS A 218 10.63 3.04 -29.11
N VAL A 219 10.71 1.78 -29.56
CA VAL A 219 9.60 1.09 -30.24
C VAL A 219 8.47 0.75 -29.26
N TYR A 220 8.80 0.33 -28.05
CA TYR A 220 7.79 -0.10 -27.07
C TYR A 220 7.11 1.08 -26.35
N ILE A 221 7.80 2.22 -26.23
CA ILE A 221 7.23 3.43 -25.65
C ILE A 221 6.24 4.08 -26.63
N SER A 222 6.46 4.01 -27.96
CA SER A 222 5.52 4.57 -28.95
C SER A 222 4.26 3.72 -29.14
N GLU A 223 4.33 2.40 -29.00
CA GLU A 223 3.17 1.52 -29.18
C GLU A 223 2.09 1.69 -28.08
N LYS A 224 2.48 2.07 -26.85
CA LYS A 224 1.51 2.30 -25.76
C LYS A 224 0.94 3.72 -25.67
N LEU A 225 1.43 4.65 -26.50
CA LEU A 225 0.91 6.01 -26.59
C LEU A 225 -0.13 6.21 -27.70
N THR A 226 -0.45 5.14 -28.45
CA THR A 226 -1.37 5.19 -29.60
C THR A 226 -2.59 4.28 -29.45
N MET A 227 -2.91 3.82 -28.22
CA MET A 227 -4.14 3.09 -27.91
C MET A 227 -4.92 3.74 -26.76
#